data_AF-A0A7S3MFS6-F1
#
_entry.id   AF-A0A7S3MFS6-F1
#
_cell.length_a   1.000
_cell.length_b   1.000
_cell.length_c   1.000
_cell.angle_alpha   90.00
_cell.angle_beta   90.00
_cell.angle_gamma   90.00
#
_symmetry.space_group_name_H-M   'P 1'
#
loop_
_entity.id
_entity.type
_entity.pdbx_description
1 polymer ?
#
loop_
_entity_poly.entity_id
_entity_poly.type
_entity_poly.pdbx_seq_one_letter_code
_entity_poly.pdbx_strand_id
1 'polypeptide(L)'
;CGTILMLRQFLEGASLVMVDTYPSGPSLWAELIDKHGIEFNLLFGAGMNQMLQDLPDRKFDSVKKISYGGSCFAPALIQSSMAQFPNAAFRQAYGMTENLALCSLGPEFHKHF
;
A
#
# COMPACT_ATOMS: atom_id res chain seq x y z
N CYS A 1 -0.91 -10.09 -8.84
CA CYS A 1 0.07 -9.77 -7.78
C CYS A 1 -0.59 -9.43 -6.42
N GLY A 2 -1.72 -8.71 -6.37
CA GLY A 2 -2.35 -8.37 -5.08
C GLY A 2 -2.83 -9.59 -4.27
N THR A 3 -3.47 -10.55 -4.93
CA THR A 3 -3.95 -11.78 -4.29
C THR A 3 -2.82 -12.62 -3.68
N ILE A 4 -1.67 -12.73 -4.36
CA ILE A 4 -0.53 -13.51 -3.83
C ILE A 4 0.07 -12.83 -2.59
N LEU A 5 0.11 -11.49 -2.54
CA LEU A 5 0.53 -10.76 -1.35
C LEU A 5 -0.46 -10.92 -0.21
N MET A 6 -1.77 -10.88 -0.48
CA MET A 6 -2.82 -11.12 0.52
C MET A 6 -2.75 -12.56 1.07
N LEU A 7 -2.63 -13.56 0.20
CA LEU A 7 -2.48 -14.97 0.61
C LEU A 7 -1.24 -15.18 1.47
N ARG A 8 -0.12 -14.53 1.13
CA ARG A 8 1.07 -14.55 1.97
C ARG A 8 0.77 -14.01 3.37
N GLN A 9 0.12 -12.86 3.49
CA GLN A 9 -0.24 -12.30 4.80
C GLN A 9 -1.15 -13.26 5.59
N PHE A 10 -2.12 -13.87 4.92
CA PHE A 10 -3.00 -14.86 5.54
C PHE A 10 -2.24 -16.08 6.08
N LEU A 11 -1.32 -16.62 5.28
CA LEU A 11 -0.47 -17.73 5.68
C LEU A 11 0.50 -17.37 6.81
N GLU A 12 0.90 -16.10 6.92
CA GLU A 12 1.67 -15.55 8.04
C GLU A 12 0.81 -15.32 9.31
N GLY A 13 -0.49 -15.67 9.27
CA GLY A 13 -1.43 -15.53 10.40
C GLY A 13 -2.01 -14.13 10.57
N ALA A 14 -1.90 -13.27 9.55
CA ALA A 14 -2.45 -11.93 9.60
C ALA A 14 -3.99 -11.92 9.53
N SER A 15 -4.60 -10.95 10.20
CA SER A 15 -6.02 -10.64 10.03
C SER A 15 -6.23 -9.84 8.75
N LEU A 16 -7.26 -10.18 7.98
CA LEU A 16 -7.60 -9.52 6.72
C LEU A 16 -8.94 -8.79 6.84
N VAL A 17 -8.95 -7.52 6.44
CA VAL A 17 -10.18 -6.72 6.34
C VAL A 17 -10.64 -6.76 4.88
N MET A 18 -11.77 -7.42 4.64
CA MET A 18 -12.39 -7.54 3.32
C MET A 18 -13.46 -6.46 3.16
N VAL A 19 -13.45 -5.76 2.04
CA VAL A 19 -14.38 -4.66 1.74
C VAL A 19 -15.27 -5.07 0.56
N ASP A 20 -16.58 -5.03 0.76
CA ASP A 20 -17.61 -5.37 -0.25
C ASP A 20 -18.43 -4.14 -0.68
N THR A 21 -17.91 -2.93 -0.43
CA THR A 21 -18.62 -1.67 -0.70
C THR A 21 -17.99 -0.95 -1.89
N TYR A 22 -18.84 -0.51 -2.83
CA TYR A 22 -18.45 0.31 -3.98
C TYR A 22 -19.21 1.64 -3.98
N PRO A 23 -18.54 2.79 -4.22
CA PRO A 23 -17.10 2.93 -4.52
C PRO A 23 -16.21 2.79 -3.28
N SER A 24 -15.12 2.03 -3.40
CA SER A 24 -14.07 1.95 -2.39
C SER A 24 -13.04 3.07 -2.67
N GLY A 25 -13.05 4.12 -1.85
CA GLY A 25 -12.17 5.27 -2.02
C GLY A 25 -11.39 5.65 -0.76
N PRO A 26 -10.55 6.70 -0.82
CA PRO A 26 -9.66 7.11 0.26
C PRO A 26 -10.35 7.32 1.61
N SER A 27 -11.53 7.91 1.65
CA SER A 27 -12.27 8.14 2.90
C SER A 27 -12.64 6.83 3.61
N LEU A 28 -13.11 5.83 2.86
CA LEU A 28 -13.44 4.51 3.41
C LEU A 28 -12.16 3.79 3.86
N TRP A 29 -11.09 3.84 3.06
CA TRP A 29 -9.82 3.22 3.44
C TRP A 29 -9.25 3.85 4.71
N ALA A 30 -9.33 5.18 4.86
CA ALA A 30 -8.89 5.87 6.06
C ALA A 30 -9.68 5.44 7.31
N GLU A 31 -11.01 5.37 7.21
CA GLU A 31 -11.86 4.88 8.31
C GLU A 31 -11.47 3.45 8.71
N LEU A 32 -11.25 2.56 7.74
CA LEU A 32 -10.88 1.18 8.00
C LEU A 32 -9.48 1.06 8.60
N ILE A 33 -8.53 1.88 8.15
CA ILE A 33 -7.16 1.94 8.72
C ILE A 33 -7.23 2.34 10.19
N ASP A 34 -8.01 3.37 10.53
CA ASP A 34 -8.18 3.82 11.91
C ASP A 34 -8.88 2.77 12.76
N LYS A 35 -10.01 2.25 12.27
CA LYS A 35 -10.89 1.32 13.01
C LYS A 35 -10.20 0.00 13.33
N HIS A 36 -9.40 -0.52 12.40
CA HIS A 36 -8.78 -1.84 12.54
C HIS A 36 -7.29 -1.78 12.84
N GLY A 37 -6.68 -0.58 12.91
CA GLY A 37 -5.25 -0.43 13.16
C GLY A 37 -4.40 -1.12 12.09
N ILE A 38 -4.74 -0.94 10.82
CA ILE A 38 -4.09 -1.65 9.71
C ILE A 38 -2.57 -1.36 9.67
N GLU A 39 -1.76 -2.42 9.75
CA GLU A 39 -0.30 -2.31 9.74
C GLU A 39 0.33 -2.51 8.35
N PHE A 40 -0.37 -3.22 7.46
CA PHE A 40 0.10 -3.55 6.11
C PHE A 40 -0.92 -3.07 5.07
N ASN A 41 -0.44 -2.31 4.09
CA ASN A 41 -1.28 -1.84 2.99
C ASN A 41 -0.63 -2.16 1.63
N LEU A 42 -1.47 -2.55 0.67
CA LEU A 42 -1.10 -2.72 -0.73
C LEU A 42 -1.73 -1.58 -1.53
N LEU A 43 -0.89 -0.68 -2.04
CA LEU A 43 -1.36 0.48 -2.80
C LEU A 43 -0.88 0.43 -4.25
N PHE A 44 -1.81 0.71 -5.17
CA PHE A 44 -1.54 0.90 -6.59
C PHE A 44 -1.40 2.40 -6.89
N GLY A 45 -0.82 2.76 -8.05
CA GLY A 45 -0.51 4.17 -8.36
C GLY A 45 -1.73 5.07 -8.35
N ALA A 46 -2.85 4.60 -8.88
CA ALA A 46 -4.12 5.32 -8.82
C ALA A 46 -4.61 5.54 -7.37
N GLY A 47 -4.52 4.51 -6.52
CA GLY A 47 -4.90 4.61 -5.11
C GLY A 47 -4.01 5.55 -4.31
N MET A 48 -2.70 5.52 -4.54
CA MET A 48 -1.76 6.50 -3.94
C MET A 48 -2.12 7.93 -4.33
N ASN A 49 -2.37 8.17 -5.61
CA ASN A 49 -2.72 9.49 -6.11
C ASN A 49 -4.06 9.98 -5.55
N GLN A 50 -5.06 9.10 -5.43
CA GLN A 50 -6.34 9.42 -4.80
C GLN A 50 -6.19 9.75 -3.31
N MET A 51 -5.38 8.99 -2.56
CA MET A 51 -5.08 9.30 -1.16
C MET A 51 -4.41 10.67 -1.00
N LEU A 52 -3.50 11.02 -1.90
CA LEU A 52 -2.83 12.33 -1.91
C LEU A 52 -3.78 13.49 -2.25
N GLN A 53 -4.75 13.27 -3.14
CA GLN A 53 -5.70 14.30 -3.56
C GLN A 53 -6.83 14.49 -2.54
N ASP A 54 -7.41 13.40 -2.06
CA ASP A 54 -8.61 13.43 -1.22
C ASP A 54 -8.27 13.65 0.26
N LEU A 55 -7.05 13.27 0.68
CA LEU A 55 -6.60 13.32 2.07
C LEU A 55 -5.18 13.93 2.19
N PRO A 56 -4.92 15.14 1.67
CA PRO A 56 -3.57 15.69 1.50
C PRO A 56 -2.77 15.81 2.82
N ASP A 57 -3.43 16.22 3.90
CA ASP A 57 -2.79 16.45 5.21
C ASP A 57 -2.88 15.25 6.16
N ARG A 58 -3.49 14.14 5.70
CA ARG A 58 -3.72 12.97 6.54
C ARG A 58 -2.46 12.14 6.66
N LYS A 59 -2.15 11.71 7.89
CA LYS A 59 -1.10 10.74 8.19
C LYS A 59 -1.69 9.45 8.73
N PHE A 60 -1.04 8.34 8.42
CA PHE A 60 -1.44 7.00 8.83
C PHE A 60 -0.33 6.31 9.62
N ASP A 61 -0.24 6.64 10.91
CA ASP A 61 0.87 6.21 11.76
C ASP A 61 0.84 4.72 12.12
N SER A 62 -0.34 4.08 12.05
CA SER A 62 -0.52 2.65 12.29
C SER A 62 0.11 1.78 11.20
N VAL A 63 0.25 2.31 9.98
CA VAL A 63 0.76 1.58 8.83
C VAL A 63 2.28 1.48 8.92
N LYS A 64 2.79 0.24 9.00
CA LYS A 64 4.21 -0.09 9.15
C LYS A 64 4.84 -0.61 7.87
N LYS A 65 4.03 -1.11 6.92
CA LYS A 65 4.50 -1.71 5.68
C LYS A 65 3.61 -1.31 4.53
N ILE A 66 4.21 -0.78 3.48
CA ILE A 66 3.52 -0.52 2.20
C ILE A 66 4.19 -1.34 1.11
N SER A 67 3.40 -2.17 0.46
CA SER A 67 3.78 -2.77 -0.82
C SER A 67 3.11 -2.02 -1.96
N TYR A 68 3.83 -1.79 -3.04
CA TYR A 68 3.27 -1.18 -4.24
C TYR A 68 3.83 -1.81 -5.52
N GLY A 69 3.06 -1.79 -6.59
CA GLY A 69 3.40 -2.51 -7.81
C GLY A 69 2.30 -2.51 -8.86
N GLY A 70 2.54 -3.19 -9.98
CA GLY A 70 1.53 -3.37 -11.05
C GLY A 70 1.44 -2.24 -12.09
N SER A 71 2.23 -1.18 -11.94
CA SER A 71 2.38 -0.13 -12.95
C SER A 71 3.76 0.53 -12.87
N CYS A 72 4.05 1.47 -13.77
CA CYS A 72 5.16 2.41 -13.59
C CYS A 72 4.76 3.50 -12.60
N PHE A 73 5.71 3.96 -11.77
CA PHE A 73 5.48 4.97 -10.74
C PHE A 73 6.53 6.06 -10.86
N ALA A 74 6.09 7.33 -10.83
CA ALA A 74 7.01 8.45 -10.74
C ALA A 74 7.64 8.47 -9.33
N PRO A 75 8.97 8.65 -9.19
CA PRO A 75 9.62 8.74 -7.88
C PRO A 75 8.97 9.79 -6.96
N ALA A 76 8.54 10.92 -7.52
CA ALA A 76 7.85 11.97 -6.78
C ALA A 76 6.54 11.50 -6.14
N LEU A 77 5.74 10.65 -6.81
CA LEU A 77 4.50 10.10 -6.25
C LEU A 77 4.79 9.23 -5.03
N ILE A 78 5.85 8.43 -5.09
CA ILE A 78 6.28 7.57 -3.98
C ILE A 78 6.76 8.43 -2.81
N GLN A 79 7.54 9.48 -3.07
CA GLN A 79 8.01 10.42 -2.05
C GLN A 79 6.87 11.14 -1.35
N SER A 80 5.91 11.68 -2.09
CA SER A 80 4.72 12.29 -1.50
C SER A 80 3.91 11.28 -0.67
N SER A 81 3.80 10.04 -1.15
CA SER A 81 3.14 8.97 -0.39
C SER A 81 3.90 8.64 0.90
N MET A 82 5.24 8.59 0.89
CA MET A 82 6.05 8.35 2.09
C MET A 82 5.78 9.40 3.17
N ALA A 83 5.48 10.65 2.80
CA ALA A 83 5.10 11.69 3.76
C ALA A 83 3.75 11.44 4.46
N GLN A 84 2.78 10.79 3.80
CA GLN A 84 1.50 10.38 4.41
C GLN A 84 1.62 9.14 5.29
N PHE A 85 2.63 8.31 5.06
CA PHE A 85 2.84 7.05 5.78
C PHE A 85 4.21 7.06 6.48
N PRO A 86 4.41 7.93 7.49
CA PRO A 86 5.73 8.24 8.03
C PRO A 86 6.43 7.04 8.69
N ASN A 87 5.67 6.05 9.18
CA ASN A 87 6.20 4.85 9.84
C ASN A 87 6.31 3.65 8.89
N ALA A 88 5.91 3.79 7.63
CA ALA A 88 5.82 2.66 6.71
C ALA A 88 7.15 2.39 6.00
N ALA A 89 7.60 1.14 6.04
CA ALA A 89 8.64 0.64 5.16
C ALA A 89 8.04 0.35 3.77
N PHE A 90 8.49 1.08 2.75
CA PHE A 90 8.04 0.90 1.37
C PHE A 90 8.79 -0.22 0.67
N ARG A 91 8.06 -1.08 -0.03
CA ARG A 91 8.60 -2.15 -0.88
C ARG A 91 7.91 -2.09 -2.24
N GLN A 92 8.70 -2.09 -3.31
CA GLN A 92 8.19 -2.27 -4.65
C GLN A 92 8.12 -3.76 -4.97
N ALA A 93 7.05 -4.19 -5.62
CA ALA A 93 6.85 -5.55 -6.06
C ALA A 93 6.40 -5.56 -7.53
N TYR A 94 7.16 -6.24 -8.39
CA TYR A 94 6.82 -6.47 -9.79
C TYR A 94 6.64 -7.96 -10.04
N GLY A 95 5.56 -8.33 -10.71
CA GLY A 95 5.31 -9.71 -11.09
C GLY A 95 4.31 -9.78 -12.23
N MET A 96 4.41 -10.86 -13.00
CA MET A 96 3.49 -11.16 -14.10
C MET A 96 2.38 -12.07 -13.61
N THR A 97 1.18 -11.88 -14.14
CA THR A 97 0.01 -12.72 -13.83
C THR A 97 0.21 -14.18 -14.24
N GLU A 98 1.01 -14.40 -15.30
CA GLU A 98 1.16 -15.64 -16.03
C GLU A 98 2.12 -16.64 -15.36
N ASN A 99 3.00 -16.19 -14.45
CA ASN A 99 4.09 -17.01 -13.90
C ASN A 99 4.12 -17.03 -12.35
N LEU A 100 3.26 -16.28 -11.65
CA LEU A 100 3.32 -16.11 -10.19
C LEU A 100 4.64 -15.57 -9.61
N ALA A 101 5.69 -15.41 -10.44
CA ALA A 101 6.98 -14.91 -10.05
C ALA A 101 6.89 -13.43 -9.64
N LEU A 102 7.61 -13.09 -8.57
CA LEU A 102 7.69 -11.76 -8.01
C LEU A 102 9.15 -11.34 -7.81
N CYS A 103 9.52 -10.22 -8.43
CA CYS A 103 10.74 -9.49 -8.12
C CYS A 103 10.39 -8.33 -7.20
N SER A 104 11.23 -8.04 -6.21
CA SER A 104 10.96 -6.96 -5.27
C SER A 104 12.18 -6.07 -5.02
N LEU A 105 11.91 -4.79 -4.82
CA LEU A 105 12.86 -3.79 -4.35
C LEU A 105 12.54 -3.46 -2.89
N GLY A 106 13.49 -3.70 -1.97
CA GLY A 106 13.27 -3.51 -0.53
C GLY A 106 13.32 -2.04 -0.08
N PRO A 107 13.00 -1.79 1.22
CA PRO A 107 13.00 -0.45 1.81
C PRO A 107 14.34 0.27 1.72
N GLU A 108 15.45 -0.46 1.69
CA GLU A 108 16.81 0.07 1.56
C GLU A 108 17.04 0.89 0.28
N PHE A 109 16.20 0.68 -0.75
CA PHE A 109 16.23 1.43 -2.00
C PHE A 109 15.24 2.61 -2.03
N HIS A 110 14.48 2.83 -0.95
CA HIS A 110 13.49 3.89 -0.80
C HIS A 110 13.98 4.92 0.22
N LYS A 111 14.77 5.89 -0.25
CA LYS A 111 15.31 6.95 0.61
C LYS A 111 14.31 8.10 0.71
N HIS A 112 14.13 8.58 1.94
CA HIS A 112 13.54 9.89 2.20
C HIS A 112 14.64 10.92 1.89
N PHE A 113 14.40 11.78 0.90
CA PHE A 113 15.29 12.91 0.59
C PHE A 113 14.77 14.16 1.29
#